data_AF-A0A6G1SDN6-F1
#
_entry.id   AF-A0A6G1SDN6-F1
#
_cell.length_a   1.000
_cell.length_b   1.000
_cell.length_c   1.000
_cell.angle_alpha   90.00
_cell.angle_beta   90.00
_cell.angle_gamma   90.00
#
_symmetry.space_group_name_H-M   'P 1'
#
loop_
_entity.id
_entity.type
_entity.pdbx_description
1 polymer ?
#
loop_
_entity_poly.entity_id
_entity_poly.type
_entity_poly.pdbx_seq_one_letter_code
_entity_poly.pdbx_strand_id
1 'polypeptide(L)'
;MFKKGPDIDKKKLLAKASDVKLDSLTRLKHFNTIIAHSDLNETHSLFKTHFTFIYDTFIETFSTFDYNSKQRRDDLECILFIFEKIIIYKPELIKNDLL
;
A
#
# COMPACT_ATOMS: atom_id res chain seq x y z
N MET A 1 -21.84 22.47 2.60
CA MET A 1 -21.34 21.86 1.34
C MET A 1 -20.12 21.02 1.67
N PHE A 2 -20.25 19.69 1.63
CA PHE A 2 -19.11 18.79 1.72
C PHE A 2 -18.35 18.90 0.40
N LYS A 3 -17.22 19.62 0.39
CA LYS A 3 -16.31 19.60 -0.76
C LYS A 3 -15.74 18.19 -0.81
N LYS A 4 -16.29 17.33 -1.69
CA LYS A 4 -15.61 16.09 -2.10
C LYS A 4 -14.20 16.52 -2.50
N GLY A 5 -13.20 15.88 -1.89
CA GLY A 5 -11.81 16.03 -2.33
C GLY A 5 -11.67 15.73 -3.83
N PRO A 6 -10.52 16.05 -4.44
CA PRO A 6 -10.28 15.77 -5.85
C PRO A 6 -10.68 14.33 -6.18
N ASP A 7 -11.43 14.16 -7.27
CA ASP A 7 -11.86 12.84 -7.75
C ASP A 7 -10.60 12.07 -8.21
N ILE A 8 -10.11 11.19 -7.34
CA ILE A 8 -8.93 10.40 -7.61
C ILE A 8 -9.33 9.24 -8.50
N ASP A 9 -8.77 9.18 -9.70
CA ASP A 9 -8.93 8.06 -10.61
C ASP A 9 -8.16 6.83 -10.08
N LYS A 10 -8.83 6.07 -9.21
CA LYS A 10 -8.29 4.86 -8.57
C LYS A 10 -7.92 3.79 -9.58
N LYS A 11 -8.61 3.70 -10.74
CA LYS A 11 -8.27 2.73 -11.78
C LYS A 11 -6.95 3.06 -12.43
N LYS A 12 -6.72 4.33 -12.75
CA LYS A 12 -5.43 4.81 -13.26
C LYS A 12 -4.31 4.61 -12.25
N LEU A 13 -4.55 4.89 -10.97
CA LEU A 13 -3.56 4.63 -9.92
C LEU A 13 -3.27 3.14 -9.76
N LEU A 14 -4.27 2.28 -9.84
CA LEU A 14 -4.10 0.83 -9.74
C LEU A 14 -3.26 0.30 -10.91
N ALA A 15 -3.49 0.81 -12.12
CA ALA A 15 -2.65 0.50 -13.29
C ALA A 15 -1.19 0.91 -13.06
N LYS A 16 -0.93 2.09 -12.49
CA LYS A 16 0.43 2.53 -12.15
C LYS A 16 1.05 1.71 -11.01
N ALA A 17 0.27 1.41 -9.98
CA ALA A 17 0.71 0.56 -8.89
C ALA A 17 1.10 -0.83 -9.41
N SER A 18 0.42 -1.30 -10.46
CA SER A 18 0.67 -2.61 -11.09
C SER A 18 1.78 -2.61 -12.16
N ASP A 19 2.36 -1.45 -12.49
CA ASP A 19 3.37 -1.33 -13.55
C ASP A 19 4.76 -1.68 -13.03
N VAL A 20 5.19 -2.91 -13.27
CA VAL A 20 6.52 -3.44 -12.86
C VAL A 20 7.72 -2.71 -13.47
N LYS A 21 7.51 -1.80 -14.44
CA LYS A 21 8.57 -0.92 -14.94
C LYS A 21 8.88 0.24 -13.99
N LEU A 22 7.96 0.57 -13.09
CA LEU A 22 8.17 1.56 -12.04
C LEU A 22 8.87 0.92 -10.84
N ASP A 23 9.70 1.70 -10.16
CA ASP A 23 10.35 1.24 -8.93
C ASP A 23 9.31 0.89 -7.86
N SER A 24 9.68 -0.02 -6.95
CA SER A 24 8.77 -0.56 -5.95
C SER A 24 8.21 0.52 -5.03
N LEU A 25 9.01 1.52 -4.63
CA LEU A 25 8.56 2.61 -3.77
C LEU A 25 7.52 3.49 -4.46
N THR A 26 7.70 3.82 -5.75
CA THR A 26 6.70 4.55 -6.53
C THR A 26 5.39 3.76 -6.65
N ARG A 27 5.48 2.45 -6.92
CA ARG A 27 4.29 1.56 -6.93
C ARG A 27 3.61 1.53 -5.56
N LEU A 28 4.38 1.45 -4.47
CA LEU A 28 3.88 1.45 -3.11
C LEU A 28 3.15 2.76 -2.76
N LYS A 29 3.68 3.91 -3.19
CA LYS A 29 3.04 5.23 -3.03
C LYS A 29 1.70 5.33 -3.78
N HIS A 30 1.58 4.66 -4.93
CA HIS A 30 0.28 4.55 -5.61
C HIS A 30 -0.72 3.72 -4.82
N PHE A 31 -0.32 2.56 -4.26
CA PHE A 31 -1.18 1.81 -3.33
C PHE A 31 -1.59 2.63 -2.11
N ASN A 32 -0.64 3.34 -1.50
CA ASN A 32 -0.92 4.22 -0.35
C ASN A 32 -1.98 5.25 -0.70
N THR A 33 -1.85 5.93 -1.83
CA THR A 33 -2.83 6.92 -2.30
C THR A 33 -4.22 6.28 -2.51
N ILE A 34 -4.30 5.10 -3.12
CA ILE A 34 -5.59 4.40 -3.31
C ILE A 34 -6.23 4.11 -1.95
N ILE A 35 -5.48 3.52 -1.02
CA ILE A 35 -6.00 3.09 0.28
C ILE A 35 -6.38 4.30 1.15
N ALA A 36 -5.57 5.36 1.18
CA ALA A 36 -5.85 6.58 1.94
C ALA A 36 -7.12 7.31 1.48
N HIS A 37 -7.57 7.08 0.25
CA HIS A 37 -8.78 7.67 -0.33
C HIS A 37 -9.89 6.63 -0.58
N SER A 38 -9.79 5.46 0.03
CA SER A 38 -10.80 4.40 -0.04
C SER A 38 -11.54 4.26 1.26
N ASP A 39 -12.84 4.00 1.18
CA ASP A 39 -13.61 3.58 2.34
C ASP A 39 -13.27 2.14 2.75
N LEU A 40 -13.89 1.65 3.83
CA LEU A 40 -13.66 0.30 4.35
C LEU A 40 -14.01 -0.80 3.32
N ASN A 41 -15.10 -0.63 2.58
CA ASN A 41 -15.57 -1.63 1.60
C ASN A 41 -14.66 -1.67 0.38
N GLU A 42 -14.28 -0.50 -0.12
CA GLU A 42 -13.33 -0.36 -1.23
C GLU A 42 -11.96 -0.94 -0.85
N THR A 43 -11.46 -0.65 0.35
CA THR A 43 -10.18 -1.18 0.84
C THR A 43 -10.24 -2.70 0.99
N HIS A 44 -11.32 -3.23 1.58
CA HIS A 44 -11.51 -4.67 1.69
C HIS A 44 -11.56 -5.36 0.31
N SER A 45 -12.25 -4.76 -0.66
CA SER A 45 -12.31 -5.27 -2.04
C SER A 45 -10.94 -5.23 -2.74
N LEU A 46 -10.17 -4.16 -2.53
CA LEU A 46 -8.81 -4.02 -3.04
C LEU A 46 -7.91 -5.13 -2.49
N PHE A 47 -7.89 -5.33 -1.17
CA PHE A 47 -7.10 -6.39 -0.55
C PHE A 47 -7.59 -7.79 -0.98
N LYS A 48 -8.90 -8.00 -1.17
CA LYS A 48 -9.39 -9.28 -1.69
C LYS A 48 -8.86 -9.61 -3.09
N THR A 49 -8.71 -8.60 -3.95
CA THR A 49 -8.41 -8.78 -5.38
C THR A 49 -6.92 -8.64 -5.70
N HIS A 50 -6.20 -7.78 -4.97
CA HIS A 50 -4.84 -7.36 -5.29
C HIS A 50 -3.83 -7.62 -4.16
N PHE A 51 -4.20 -8.42 -3.14
CA PHE A 51 -3.33 -8.64 -1.98
C PHE A 51 -1.91 -9.08 -2.35
N THR A 52 -1.74 -10.12 -3.19
CA THR A 52 -0.42 -10.60 -3.60
C THR A 52 0.44 -9.48 -4.15
N PHE A 53 -0.13 -8.64 -5.02
CA PHE A 53 0.62 -7.55 -5.63
C PHE A 53 0.99 -6.46 -4.61
N ILE A 54 0.08 -6.12 -3.69
CA ILE A 54 0.35 -5.17 -2.60
C ILE A 54 1.48 -5.71 -1.70
N TYR A 55 1.39 -6.99 -1.32
CA TYR A 55 2.35 -7.65 -0.45
C TYR A 55 3.74 -7.76 -1.08
N ASP A 56 3.82 -8.22 -2.33
CA ASP A 56 5.09 -8.35 -3.04
C ASP A 56 5.77 -6.98 -3.22
N THR A 57 4.98 -5.94 -3.57
CA THR A 57 5.49 -4.56 -3.67
C THR A 57 6.01 -4.07 -2.32
N PHE A 58 5.28 -4.33 -1.24
CA PHE A 58 5.70 -3.98 0.12
C PHE A 58 7.02 -4.68 0.50
N ILE A 59 7.11 -5.99 0.30
CA ILE A 59 8.32 -6.76 0.64
C ILE A 59 9.52 -6.29 -0.18
N GLU A 60 9.35 -6.05 -1.48
CA GLU A 60 10.39 -5.54 -2.36
C GLU A 60 10.89 -4.16 -1.89
N THR A 61 9.97 -3.23 -1.59
CA THR A 61 10.34 -1.91 -1.08
C THR A 61 11.00 -1.99 0.29
N PHE A 62 10.43 -2.74 1.23
CA PHE A 62 10.96 -2.86 2.59
C PHE A 62 12.36 -3.50 2.61
N SER A 63 12.57 -4.55 1.83
CA SER A 63 13.85 -5.28 1.78
C SER A 63 14.99 -4.45 1.19
N THR A 64 14.68 -3.45 0.38
CA THR A 64 15.66 -2.57 -0.29
C THR A 64 15.73 -1.18 0.34
N PHE A 65 14.91 -0.91 1.36
CA PHE A 65 14.83 0.39 2.00
C PHE A 65 16.04 0.65 2.90
N ASP A 66 16.75 1.75 2.64
CA ASP A 66 17.85 2.25 3.47
C ASP A 66 17.44 3.54 4.19
N TYR A 67 17.49 3.54 5.52
CA TYR A 67 16.97 4.59 6.40
C TYR A 67 17.90 5.83 6.58
N ASN A 68 19.06 5.88 5.93
CA ASN A 68 20.13 6.83 6.26
C ASN A 68 19.88 8.34 5.93
N SER A 69 18.65 8.82 5.65
CA SER A 69 18.38 10.25 5.40
C SER A 69 17.02 10.75 5.90
N LYS A 70 16.87 12.07 6.08
CA LYS A 70 15.56 12.67 6.47
C LYS A 70 14.45 12.42 5.44
N GLN A 71 14.77 12.44 4.15
CA GLN A 71 13.81 12.19 3.07
C GLN A 71 13.27 10.75 3.11
N ARG A 72 14.03 9.81 3.69
CA ARG A 72 13.60 8.44 3.92
C ARG A 72 12.54 8.31 5.01
N ARG A 73 12.31 9.32 5.86
CA ARG A 73 11.27 9.24 6.90
C ARG A 73 9.86 9.23 6.29
N ASP A 74 9.60 10.08 5.31
CA ASP A 74 8.29 10.12 4.63
C ASP A 74 8.04 8.81 3.85
N ASP A 75 9.10 8.26 3.26
CA ASP A 75 9.05 6.94 2.62
C ASP A 75 8.78 5.83 3.64
N LEU A 76 9.41 5.89 4.83
CA LEU A 76 9.16 4.95 5.92
C LEU A 76 7.71 5.05 6.41
N GLU A 77 7.15 6.25 6.55
CA GLU A 77 5.74 6.42 6.91
C GLU A 77 4.81 5.76 5.89
N CYS A 78 5.09 5.89 4.59
CA CYS A 78 4.36 5.19 3.54
C CYS A 78 4.48 3.67 3.67
N ILE A 79 5.69 3.16 3.93
CA ILE A 79 5.95 1.72 4.10
C ILE A 79 5.21 1.17 5.31
N LEU A 80 5.29 1.85 6.46
CA LEU A 80 4.62 1.46 7.71
C LEU A 80 3.11 1.53 7.59
N PHE A 81 2.57 2.54 6.89
CA PHE A 81 1.14 2.62 6.61
C PHE A 81 0.67 1.38 5.84
N ILE A 82 1.36 0.99 4.76
CA ILE A 82 0.98 -0.21 4.00
C ILE A 82 1.11 -1.46 4.85
N PHE A 83 2.16 -1.58 5.67
CA PHE A 83 2.33 -2.70 6.59
C PHE A 83 1.17 -2.84 7.58
N GLU A 84 0.75 -1.73 8.20
CA GLU A 84 -0.42 -1.70 9.08
C GLU A 84 -1.68 -2.21 8.35
N LYS A 85 -1.91 -1.79 7.10
CA LYS A 85 -3.07 -2.25 6.33
C LYS A 85 -2.97 -3.73 5.94
N ILE A 86 -1.78 -4.23 5.63
CA ILE A 86 -1.57 -5.68 5.43
C ILE A 86 -1.99 -6.45 6.68
N ILE A 87 -1.54 -6.02 7.87
CA ILE A 87 -1.90 -6.65 9.15
C ILE A 87 -3.41 -6.63 9.39
N ILE A 88 -4.07 -5.49 9.17
CA ILE A 88 -5.50 -5.31 9.43
C ILE A 88 -6.37 -6.15 8.49
N TYR A 89 -6.04 -6.18 7.20
CA TYR A 89 -6.88 -6.83 6.18
C TYR A 89 -6.46 -8.27 5.86
N LYS A 90 -5.28 -8.69 6.32
CA LYS A 90 -4.74 -10.05 6.21
C LYS A 90 -4.12 -10.56 7.53
N PRO A 91 -4.87 -10.53 8.65
CA PRO A 91 -4.36 -10.97 9.95
C PRO A 91 -3.98 -12.45 9.97
N GLU A 92 -4.53 -13.26 9.06
CA GLU A 92 -4.19 -14.68 8.91
C GLU A 92 -2.70 -14.92 8.63
N LEU A 93 -1.98 -13.95 8.07
CA LEU A 93 -0.55 -14.07 7.79
C LEU A 93 0.33 -13.99 9.04
N ILE A 94 -0.21 -13.47 10.13
CA ILE A 94 0.48 -13.36 11.42
C ILE A 94 0.31 -14.66 12.22
N LYS A 95 -0.65 -15.51 11.84
CA LYS A 95 -1.01 -16.71 12.59
C LYS A 95 -0.66 -17.98 11.83
N ASN A 96 0.53 -18.51 12.10
CA ASN A 96 0.79 -19.93 12.24
C ASN A 96 1.97 -20.13 13.23
N ASP A 97 1.72 -20.95 14.26
CA ASP A 97 2.70 -21.56 15.19
C ASP A 97 3.38 -20.72 16.29
N LEU A 98 2.60 -19.92 17.05
CA LEU A 98 3.02 -19.44 18.39
C LEU A 98 1.97 -19.75 19.49
N LEU A 99 1.32 -20.92 19.41
CA LEU A 99 0.63 -21.56 20.52
C LEU A 99 0.85 -23.08 20.45
#